data_AF-A0A9P7G4F2-F1
#
_entry.id   AF-A0A9P7G4F2-F1
#
_cell.length_a   1.000
_cell.length_b   1.000
_cell.length_c   1.000
_cell.angle_alpha   90.00
_cell.angle_beta   90.00
_cell.angle_gamma   90.00
#
_symmetry.space_group_name_H-M   'P 1'
#
loop_
_entity.id
_entity.type
_entity.pdbx_description
1 polymer ?
#
loop_
_entity_poly.entity_id
_entity_poly.type
_entity_poly.pdbx_seq_one_letter_code
_entity_poly.pdbx_strand_id
1 'polypeptide(L)'
;VYESCSKAMSDKQDYGDKDKRAVIVGSIEKKDPKEGLAEDQKMVEALVNYSDDADVKKAFHDGLITYHRHPKDRAPGKRPLKIELPSKSLRDSLLSGIRSKPGRTPLPSGSFIRRDLTPLQLQMERSAREDAISKNLVAGQLAYGVRDYSIHLYRTPRPLPPNYGQHRTAPPLSSAADVSSSVASTPASASSTLSMPPPSQSQSGALVNHVTTRRGAGGQPR
;
A
#
# COMPACT_ATOMS: atom_id res chain seq x y z
N VAL A 1 -0.19 -26.81 26.82
CA VAL A 1 0.81 -25.98 27.56
C VAL A 1 2.15 -25.89 26.82
N TYR A 2 2.70 -26.99 26.29
CA TYR A 2 3.93 -26.95 25.48
C TYR A 2 3.77 -26.15 24.18
N GLU A 3 2.74 -26.44 23.38
CA GLU A 3 2.48 -25.73 22.11
C GLU A 3 2.28 -24.22 22.29
N SER A 4 1.58 -23.80 23.35
CA SER A 4 1.38 -22.39 23.68
C SER A 4 2.69 -21.70 24.07
N CYS A 5 3.59 -22.38 24.77
CA CYS A 5 4.91 -21.83 25.11
C CYS A 5 5.81 -21.74 23.88
N SER A 6 5.85 -22.78 23.05
CA SER A 6 6.63 -22.80 21.80
C SER A 6 6.18 -21.70 20.84
N LYS A 7 4.86 -21.50 20.72
CA LYS A 7 4.29 -20.42 19.91
C LYS A 7 4.65 -19.03 20.47
N ALA A 8 4.54 -18.83 21.78
CA ALA A 8 4.92 -17.57 22.41
C ALA A 8 6.40 -17.23 22.23
N MET A 9 7.29 -18.23 22.28
CA MET A 9 8.72 -18.04 22.02
C MET A 9 9.00 -17.69 20.55
N SER A 10 8.36 -18.41 19.62
CA SER A 10 8.47 -18.13 18.18
C SER A 10 7.97 -16.71 17.86
N ASP A 11 6.81 -16.34 18.39
CA ASP A 11 6.25 -15.00 18.20
C ASP A 11 7.22 -13.94 18.73
N LYS A 12 7.78 -14.12 19.94
CA LYS A 12 8.76 -13.20 20.52
C LYS A 12 9.99 -13.03 19.62
N GLN A 13 10.50 -14.10 19.05
CA GLN A 13 11.62 -14.06 18.13
C GLN A 13 11.26 -13.34 16.82
N ASP A 14 10.11 -13.66 16.24
CA ASP A 14 9.59 -12.99 15.03
C ASP A 14 9.40 -11.49 15.26
N TYR A 15 8.90 -11.10 16.44
CA TYR A 15 8.81 -9.69 16.86
C TYR A 15 10.19 -9.05 16.92
N GLY A 16 11.17 -9.71 17.55
CA GLY A 16 12.54 -9.22 17.65
C GLY A 16 13.19 -8.98 16.29
N ASP A 17 13.03 -9.92 15.36
CA ASP A 17 13.62 -9.82 14.02
C ASP A 17 12.90 -8.77 13.18
N LYS A 18 11.57 -8.65 13.29
CA LYS A 18 10.80 -7.60 12.60
C LYS A 18 11.10 -6.20 13.12
N ASP A 19 11.35 -6.05 14.43
CA ASP A 19 11.60 -4.73 15.02
C ASP A 19 12.95 -4.14 14.57
N LYS A 20 13.88 -4.97 14.09
CA LYS A 20 15.15 -4.54 13.48
C LYS A 20 15.06 -4.31 11.96
N ARG A 21 13.92 -4.63 11.34
CA ARG A 21 13.75 -4.59 9.89
C ARG A 21 12.96 -3.36 9.40
N ALA A 22 13.38 -2.86 8.25
CA ALA A 22 12.63 -1.91 7.44
C ALA A 22 12.23 -2.58 6.11
N VAL A 23 11.17 -2.08 5.48
CA VAL A 23 10.64 -2.62 4.23
C VAL A 23 10.41 -1.49 3.24
N ILE A 24 10.93 -1.65 2.03
CA ILE A 24 10.55 -0.84 0.87
C ILE A 24 9.40 -1.55 0.15
N VAL A 25 8.32 -0.81 -0.06
CA VAL A 25 7.12 -1.27 -0.76
C VAL A 25 6.98 -0.49 -2.06
N GLY A 26 6.61 -1.16 -3.14
CA GLY A 26 6.26 -0.54 -4.43
C GLY A 26 7.40 -0.45 -5.43
N SER A 27 8.64 -0.76 -5.04
CA SER A 27 9.78 -0.79 -5.98
C SER A 27 9.66 -1.98 -6.94
N ILE A 28 9.95 -1.72 -8.21
CA ILE A 28 9.93 -2.72 -9.26
C ILE A 28 11.28 -3.42 -9.27
N GLU A 29 11.27 -4.75 -9.27
CA GLU A 29 12.44 -5.59 -9.41
C GLU A 29 12.74 -5.83 -10.89
N LYS A 30 14.03 -5.85 -11.24
CA LYS A 30 14.47 -6.29 -12.56
C LYS A 30 14.27 -7.79 -12.76
N LYS A 31 14.11 -8.20 -14.02
CA LYS A 31 13.98 -9.61 -14.38
C LYS A 31 15.28 -10.37 -14.13
N ASP A 32 16.41 -9.73 -14.42
CA ASP A 32 17.73 -10.32 -14.25
C ASP A 32 18.16 -10.26 -12.78
N PRO A 33 18.49 -11.40 -12.14
CA PRO A 33 18.72 -11.46 -10.70
C PRO A 33 19.98 -10.70 -10.27
N LYS A 34 21.03 -10.71 -11.09
CA LYS A 34 22.29 -9.99 -10.81
C LYS A 34 22.08 -8.48 -10.87
N GLU A 35 21.37 -8.00 -11.88
CA GLU A 35 21.05 -6.57 -12.00
C GLU A 35 20.08 -6.13 -10.91
N GLY A 36 19.07 -6.94 -10.59
CA GLY A 36 18.11 -6.66 -9.53
C GLY A 36 18.80 -6.49 -8.17
N LEU A 37 19.77 -7.35 -7.85
CA LEU A 37 20.54 -7.24 -6.61
C LEU A 37 21.41 -5.97 -6.57
N ALA A 38 22.05 -5.61 -7.68
CA ALA A 38 22.85 -4.38 -7.77
C ALA A 38 21.98 -3.11 -7.65
N GLU A 39 20.77 -3.11 -8.21
CA GLU A 39 19.82 -2.02 -8.05
C GLU A 39 19.26 -1.92 -6.64
N ASP A 40 18.97 -3.06 -6.01
CA ASP A 40 18.56 -3.11 -4.62
C ASP A 40 19.66 -2.56 -3.71
N GLN A 41 20.92 -2.93 -3.95
CA GLN A 41 22.08 -2.37 -3.25
C GLN A 41 22.13 -0.85 -3.39
N LYS A 42 22.07 -0.34 -4.62
CA LYS A 42 22.11 1.10 -4.91
C LYS A 42 20.94 1.84 -4.24
N MET A 43 19.77 1.23 -4.17
CA MET A 43 18.59 1.79 -3.52
C MET A 43 18.77 1.88 -2.00
N VAL A 44 19.32 0.84 -1.38
CA VAL A 44 19.63 0.82 0.05
C VAL A 44 20.72 1.83 0.38
N GLU A 45 21.79 1.88 -0.42
CA GLU A 45 22.87 2.86 -0.28
C GLU A 45 22.36 4.30 -0.38
N ALA A 46 21.52 4.60 -1.37
CA ALA A 46 20.93 5.92 -1.54
C ALA A 46 20.06 6.31 -0.32
N LEU A 47 19.33 5.37 0.27
CA LEU A 47 18.54 5.61 1.48
C LEU A 47 19.42 5.86 2.72
N VAL A 48 20.48 5.08 2.89
CA VAL A 48 21.45 5.23 3.98
C VAL A 48 22.10 6.61 3.89
N ASN A 49 22.58 6.99 2.71
CA ASN A 49 23.16 8.31 2.46
C ASN A 49 22.15 9.44 2.69
N TYR A 50 20.89 9.24 2.27
CA TYR A 50 19.82 10.20 2.49
C TYR A 50 19.47 10.35 3.97
N SER A 51 19.52 9.29 4.77
CA SER A 51 19.21 9.36 6.22
C SER A 51 20.17 10.26 7.00
N ASP A 52 21.43 10.33 6.55
CA ASP A 52 22.50 11.17 7.11
C ASP A 52 22.84 10.91 8.58
N ASP A 53 22.58 9.68 9.01
CA ASP A 53 23.00 9.16 10.30
C ASP A 53 24.37 8.47 10.16
N ALA A 54 25.34 8.88 10.98
CA ALA A 54 26.71 8.38 10.90
C ALA A 54 26.82 6.90 11.27
N ASP A 55 26.06 6.43 12.25
CA ASP A 55 26.09 5.05 12.72
C ASP A 55 25.44 4.12 11.69
N VAL A 56 24.35 4.57 11.04
CA VAL A 56 23.71 3.83 9.95
C VAL A 56 24.62 3.72 8.74
N LYS A 57 25.31 4.81 8.36
CA LYS A 57 26.32 4.78 7.27
C LYS A 57 27.46 3.83 7.59
N LYS A 58 27.99 3.88 8.81
CA LYS A 58 29.04 2.98 9.27
C LYS A 58 28.59 1.52 9.21
N ALA A 59 27.42 1.20 9.74
CA ALA A 59 26.87 -0.16 9.70
C ALA A 59 26.66 -0.68 8.27
N PHE A 60 26.36 0.20 7.31
CA PHE A 60 26.30 -0.16 5.89
C PHE A 60 27.69 -0.47 5.33
N HIS A 61 28.69 0.37 5.59
CA HIS A 61 30.07 0.16 5.13
C HIS A 61 30.73 -1.08 5.76
N ASP A 62 30.41 -1.37 7.03
CA ASP A 62 30.88 -2.55 7.74
C ASP A 62 30.18 -3.86 7.28
N GLY A 63 29.23 -3.77 6.33
CA GLY A 63 28.51 -4.92 5.79
C GLY A 63 27.50 -5.56 6.75
N LEU A 64 27.10 -4.83 7.81
CA LEU A 64 26.19 -5.34 8.85
C LEU A 64 24.71 -5.21 8.46
N ILE A 65 24.41 -4.41 7.43
CA ILE A 65 23.06 -4.26 6.88
C ILE A 65 22.87 -5.26 5.74
N THR A 66 21.88 -6.14 5.88
CA THR A 66 21.52 -7.10 4.83
C THR A 66 20.16 -6.76 4.22
N TYR A 67 19.91 -7.19 2.99
CA TYR A 67 18.64 -6.94 2.33
C TYR A 67 18.27 -8.08 1.36
N HIS A 68 16.97 -8.30 1.19
CA HIS A 68 16.45 -9.30 0.24
C HIS A 68 15.01 -9.02 -0.17
N ARG A 69 14.64 -9.43 -1.38
CA ARG A 69 13.25 -9.40 -1.86
C ARG A 69 12.44 -10.55 -1.24
N HIS A 70 11.17 -10.28 -0.92
CA HIS A 70 10.28 -11.24 -0.28
C HIS A 70 8.92 -11.33 -1.00
N PRO A 71 8.32 -12.53 -1.15
CA PRO A 71 8.87 -13.85 -0.85
C PRO A 71 9.85 -14.31 -1.96
N LYS A 72 10.87 -15.11 -1.61
CA LYS A 72 12.02 -15.43 -2.49
C LYS A 72 11.64 -16.25 -3.73
N ASP A 73 10.67 -17.13 -3.56
CA ASP A 73 10.10 -18.08 -4.50
C ASP A 73 9.17 -17.45 -5.55
N ARG A 74 8.74 -16.21 -5.35
CA ARG A 74 7.87 -15.51 -6.30
C ARG A 74 8.68 -14.88 -7.43
N ALA A 75 8.13 -14.94 -8.65
CA ALA A 75 8.70 -14.29 -9.82
C ALA A 75 8.96 -12.78 -9.61
N PRO A 76 9.97 -12.21 -10.28
CA PRO A 76 10.27 -10.78 -10.19
C PRO A 76 9.08 -9.89 -10.50
N GLY A 77 8.98 -8.78 -9.78
CA GLY A 77 7.86 -7.84 -9.91
C GLY A 77 7.90 -6.77 -8.82
N LYS A 78 6.75 -6.47 -8.21
CA LYS A 78 6.66 -5.51 -7.10
C LYS A 78 6.81 -6.19 -5.73
N ARG A 79 7.83 -7.06 -5.59
CA ARG A 79 8.10 -7.76 -4.33
C ARG A 79 8.69 -6.77 -3.32
N PRO A 80 8.21 -6.72 -2.07
CA PRO A 80 8.84 -5.89 -1.03
C PRO A 80 10.32 -6.21 -0.85
N LEU A 81 11.15 -5.17 -0.69
CA LEU A 81 12.55 -5.31 -0.30
C LEU A 81 12.66 -5.17 1.21
N LYS A 82 13.05 -6.24 1.89
CA LYS A 82 13.31 -6.24 3.33
C LYS A 82 14.77 -5.84 3.57
N ILE A 83 14.99 -4.93 4.52
CA ILE A 83 16.29 -4.43 4.95
C ILE A 83 16.41 -4.77 6.43
N GLU A 84 17.44 -5.50 6.80
CA GLU A 84 17.72 -5.92 8.16
C GLU A 84 18.90 -5.14 8.71
N LEU A 85 18.66 -4.45 9.83
CA LEU A 85 19.67 -3.67 10.53
C LEU A 85 20.14 -4.40 11.80
N PRO A 86 21.33 -4.08 12.31
CA PRO A 86 21.89 -4.75 13.50
C PRO A 86 21.04 -4.56 14.76
N SER A 87 20.36 -3.42 14.85
CA SER A 87 19.58 -3.05 16.03
C SER A 87 18.32 -2.27 15.66
N LYS A 88 17.35 -2.31 16.58
CA LYS A 88 16.14 -1.50 16.51
C LYS A 88 16.47 -0.01 16.46
N SER A 89 17.45 0.44 17.26
CA SER A 89 17.85 1.85 17.32
C SER A 89 18.39 2.35 15.99
N LEU A 90 19.19 1.56 15.28
CA LEU A 90 19.67 1.90 13.94
C LEU A 90 18.52 1.95 12.93
N ARG A 91 17.57 1.01 13.02
CA ARG A 91 16.37 1.02 12.17
C ARG A 91 15.50 2.25 12.43
N ASP A 92 15.29 2.62 13.69
CA ASP A 92 14.56 3.82 14.08
C ASP A 92 15.30 5.08 13.60
N SER A 93 16.63 5.14 13.72
CA SER A 93 17.45 6.27 13.28
C SER A 93 17.44 6.45 11.77
N LEU A 94 17.59 5.36 10.99
CA LEU A 94 17.42 5.36 9.53
C LEU A 94 16.07 5.96 9.14
N LEU A 95 14.98 5.43 9.71
CA LEU A 95 13.63 5.92 9.39
C LEU A 95 13.43 7.37 9.83
N SER A 96 13.90 7.74 11.02
CA SER A 96 13.79 9.12 11.54
C SER A 96 14.53 10.10 10.63
N GLY A 97 15.77 9.79 10.24
CA GLY A 97 16.57 10.59 9.33
C GLY A 97 15.85 10.84 8.00
N ILE A 98 15.33 9.78 7.38
CA ILE A 98 14.54 9.89 6.14
C ILE A 98 13.29 10.76 6.32
N ARG A 99 12.61 10.64 7.46
CA ARG A 99 11.34 11.34 7.76
C ARG A 99 11.53 12.81 8.12
N SER A 100 12.67 13.16 8.70
CA SER A 100 12.99 14.52 9.14
C SER A 100 13.31 15.45 7.97
N LYS A 101 13.82 14.89 6.87
CA LYS A 101 14.25 15.68 5.72
C LYS A 101 13.06 16.11 4.85
N PRO A 102 12.99 17.42 4.50
CA PRO A 102 12.03 17.89 3.53
C PRO A 102 12.40 17.37 2.14
N GLY A 103 11.40 17.05 1.33
CA GLY A 103 11.58 16.70 -0.08
C GLY A 103 11.26 15.25 -0.42
N ARG A 104 11.64 14.87 -1.64
CA ARG A 104 11.36 13.55 -2.21
C ARG A 104 12.46 12.59 -1.80
N THR A 105 12.08 11.45 -1.23
CA THR A 105 13.02 10.36 -0.95
C THR A 105 13.66 9.87 -2.25
N PRO A 106 14.88 9.27 -2.20
CA PRO A 106 15.57 8.76 -3.38
C PRO A 106 14.89 7.52 -4.00
N LEU A 107 13.69 7.16 -3.54
CA LEU A 107 12.95 6.00 -4.00
C LEU A 107 12.24 6.25 -5.34
N PRO A 108 12.00 5.19 -6.13
CA PRO A 108 11.17 5.26 -7.32
C PRO A 108 9.76 5.80 -7.01
N SER A 109 9.10 6.39 -8.01
CA SER A 109 7.76 6.94 -7.82
C SER A 109 6.77 5.86 -7.37
N GLY A 110 5.90 6.18 -6.42
CA GLY A 110 4.97 5.23 -5.82
C GLY A 110 5.61 4.22 -4.86
N SER A 111 6.91 4.32 -4.58
CA SER A 111 7.60 3.50 -3.59
C SER A 111 7.77 4.25 -2.27
N PHE A 112 7.74 3.52 -1.16
CA PHE A 112 7.93 4.09 0.18
C PHE A 112 8.60 3.09 1.12
N ILE A 113 9.23 3.60 2.16
CA ILE A 113 9.89 2.82 3.22
C ILE A 113 9.10 2.92 4.53
N ARG A 114 8.99 1.79 5.24
CA ARG A 114 8.35 1.70 6.56
C ARG A 114 8.99 0.61 7.42
N ARG A 115 8.52 0.44 8.65
CA ARG A 115 8.86 -0.71 9.53
C ARG A 115 8.38 -2.03 8.91
N ASP A 116 9.10 -3.12 9.13
CA ASP A 116 8.53 -4.45 8.91
C ASP A 116 7.55 -4.76 10.04
N LEU A 117 6.27 -4.90 9.72
CA LEU A 117 5.22 -5.06 10.71
C LEU A 117 4.84 -6.54 10.89
N THR A 118 4.47 -6.91 12.10
CA THR A 118 3.86 -8.23 12.37
C THR A 118 2.46 -8.32 11.75
N PRO A 119 1.90 -9.53 11.55
CA PRO A 119 0.54 -9.67 11.05
C PRO A 119 -0.50 -8.90 11.87
N LEU A 120 -0.35 -8.92 13.21
CA LEU A 120 -1.19 -8.15 14.14
C LEU A 120 -1.01 -6.64 13.93
N GLN A 121 0.23 -6.16 13.83
CA GLN A 121 0.50 -4.73 13.57
C GLN A 121 -0.01 -4.27 12.21
N LEU A 122 0.03 -5.13 11.18
CA LEU A 122 -0.57 -4.86 9.88
C LEU A 122 -2.11 -4.78 9.97
N GLN A 123 -2.74 -5.59 10.81
CA GLN A 123 -4.19 -5.49 11.06
C GLN A 123 -4.54 -4.17 11.75
N MET A 124 -3.79 -3.79 12.79
CA MET A 124 -3.97 -2.48 13.43
C MET A 124 -3.77 -1.33 12.44
N GLU A 125 -2.77 -1.42 11.55
CA GLU A 125 -2.55 -0.41 10.51
C GLU A 125 -3.70 -0.33 9.50
N ARG A 126 -4.31 -1.47 9.13
CA ARG A 126 -5.50 -1.49 8.25
C ARG A 126 -6.68 -0.79 8.92
N SER A 127 -6.98 -1.13 10.17
CA SER A 127 -8.06 -0.48 10.94
C SER A 127 -7.81 1.01 11.12
N ALA A 128 -6.60 1.42 11.50
CA ALA A 128 -6.24 2.83 11.61
C ALA A 128 -6.40 3.58 10.28
N ARG A 129 -6.22 2.91 9.14
CA ARG A 129 -6.39 3.50 7.81
C ARG A 129 -7.85 3.72 7.48
N GLU A 130 -8.73 2.78 7.81
CA GLU A 130 -10.18 2.92 7.67
C GLU A 130 -10.70 4.07 8.55
N ASP A 131 -10.22 4.16 9.79
CA ASP A 131 -10.54 5.26 10.70
C ASP A 131 -10.05 6.61 10.17
N ALA A 132 -8.81 6.68 9.67
CA ALA A 132 -8.27 7.91 9.09
C ALA A 132 -9.05 8.35 7.85
N ILE A 133 -9.46 7.41 6.99
CA ILE A 133 -10.33 7.70 5.85
C ILE A 133 -11.65 8.29 6.33
N SER A 134 -12.30 7.65 7.30
CA SER A 134 -13.58 8.11 7.85
C SER A 134 -13.46 9.52 8.44
N LYS A 135 -12.41 9.78 9.23
CA LYS A 135 -12.14 11.11 9.81
C LYS A 135 -11.84 12.17 8.74
N ASN A 136 -11.13 11.82 7.67
CA ASN A 136 -10.86 12.72 6.56
C ASN A 136 -12.12 13.06 5.74
N LEU A 137 -13.00 12.08 5.54
CA LEU A 137 -14.30 12.31 4.89
C LEU A 137 -15.17 13.27 5.71
N VAL A 138 -15.24 13.07 7.03
CA VAL A 138 -15.97 13.97 7.95
C VAL A 138 -15.34 15.37 7.95
N ALA A 139 -14.01 15.47 7.94
CA ALA A 139 -13.32 16.76 7.91
C ALA A 139 -13.37 17.48 6.55
N GLY A 140 -13.79 16.79 5.48
CA GLY A 140 -13.76 17.32 4.11
C GLY A 140 -12.35 17.56 3.54
N GLN A 141 -11.30 17.08 4.22
CA GLN A 141 -9.90 17.30 3.86
C GLN A 141 -9.00 16.17 4.39
N LEU A 142 -7.84 15.99 3.77
CA LEU A 142 -6.78 15.12 4.25
C LEU A 142 -6.06 15.77 5.44
N ALA A 143 -6.63 15.64 6.64
CA ALA A 143 -6.05 16.08 7.90
C ALA A 143 -5.39 14.94 8.68
N TYR A 144 -5.85 13.70 8.48
CA TYR A 144 -5.42 12.51 9.21
C TYR A 144 -4.62 11.57 8.29
N GLY A 145 -3.46 11.13 8.77
CA GLY A 145 -2.63 10.11 8.14
C GLY A 145 -2.40 8.92 9.07
N VAL A 146 -1.96 7.80 8.52
CA VAL A 146 -1.54 6.64 9.32
C VAL A 146 -0.02 6.49 9.22
N ARG A 147 0.64 6.35 10.36
CA ARG A 147 2.06 6.04 10.47
C ARG A 147 2.26 5.09 11.63
N ASP A 148 3.04 4.03 11.40
CA ASP A 148 3.38 3.05 12.43
C ASP A 148 2.11 2.61 13.19
N TYR A 149 1.08 2.15 12.46
CA TYR A 149 -0.25 1.71 12.94
C TYR A 149 -1.03 2.71 13.83
N SER A 150 -0.61 3.98 13.87
CA SER A 150 -1.27 5.06 14.63
C SER A 150 -1.73 6.18 13.70
N ILE A 151 -2.82 6.85 14.09
CA ILE A 151 -3.34 8.02 13.36
C ILE A 151 -2.56 9.25 13.83
N HIS A 152 -2.07 10.05 12.89
CA HIS A 152 -1.41 11.32 13.15
C HIS A 152 -2.07 12.44 12.35
N LEU A 153 -1.92 13.68 12.84
CA LEU A 153 -2.44 14.86 12.20
C LEU A 153 -1.39 15.46 11.27
N TYR A 154 -1.78 15.81 10.04
CA TYR A 154 -0.91 16.58 9.16
C TYR A 154 -0.88 18.04 9.59
N ARG A 155 0.33 18.62 9.61
CA ARG A 155 0.52 20.06 9.88
C ARG A 155 -0.18 20.95 8.86
N THR A 156 -0.24 20.48 7.61
CA THR A 156 -0.86 21.20 6.49
C THR A 156 -1.88 20.27 5.84
N PRO A 157 -3.17 20.37 6.21
CA PRO A 157 -4.23 19.62 5.57
C PRO A 157 -4.28 19.89 4.06
N ARG A 158 -4.67 18.87 3.29
CA ARG A 158 -4.78 18.96 1.82
C ARG A 158 -6.22 18.67 1.37
N PRO A 159 -6.66 19.16 0.20
CA PRO A 159 -7.96 18.78 -0.33
C PRO A 159 -8.04 17.26 -0.54
N LEU A 160 -9.25 16.71 -0.42
CA LEU A 160 -9.50 15.31 -0.72
C LEU A 160 -9.27 15.04 -2.22
N PRO A 161 -8.53 13.97 -2.58
CA PRO A 161 -8.43 13.53 -3.96
C PRO A 161 -9.79 13.14 -4.55
N PRO A 162 -9.94 13.16 -5.88
CA PRO A 162 -11.09 12.55 -6.54
C PRO A 162 -11.22 11.08 -6.14
N ASN A 163 -12.45 10.63 -5.87
CA ASN A 163 -12.77 9.26 -5.43
C ASN A 163 -12.12 8.84 -4.09
N TYR A 164 -11.81 9.80 -3.21
CA TYR A 164 -11.31 9.49 -1.87
C TYR A 164 -12.32 8.63 -1.08
N GLY A 165 -11.83 7.59 -0.40
CA GLY A 165 -12.67 6.65 0.35
C GLY A 165 -13.39 5.61 -0.51
N GLN A 166 -13.32 5.67 -1.84
CA GLN A 166 -13.81 4.57 -2.66
C GLN A 166 -12.88 3.37 -2.57
N HIS A 167 -13.45 2.21 -2.23
CA HIS A 167 -12.72 0.97 -2.13
C HIS A 167 -12.22 0.58 -3.53
N ARG A 168 -10.91 0.71 -3.80
CA ARG A 168 -10.31 0.05 -4.96
C ARG A 168 -10.42 -1.44 -4.69
N THR A 169 -11.38 -2.10 -5.31
CA THR A 169 -11.43 -3.56 -5.35
C THR A 169 -10.12 -4.04 -5.96
N ALA A 170 -9.25 -4.62 -5.14
CA ALA A 170 -8.14 -5.39 -5.67
C ALA A 170 -8.75 -6.54 -6.47
N PRO A 171 -8.24 -6.87 -7.67
CA PRO A 171 -8.67 -8.09 -8.34
C PRO A 171 -8.46 -9.26 -7.37
N PRO A 172 -9.45 -10.16 -7.22
CA PRO A 172 -9.33 -11.28 -6.31
C PRO A 172 -8.08 -12.08 -6.69
N LEU A 173 -7.20 -12.31 -5.72
CA LEU A 173 -6.17 -13.34 -5.82
C LEU A 173 -6.93 -14.65 -5.96
N SER A 174 -7.02 -15.17 -7.18
CA SER A 174 -7.50 -16.52 -7.43
C SER A 174 -6.64 -17.48 -6.60
N SER A 175 -7.23 -18.02 -5.54
CA SER A 175 -6.63 -19.07 -4.74
C SER A 175 -6.57 -20.32 -5.61
N ALA A 176 -5.48 -20.51 -6.33
CA ALA A 176 -5.15 -21.76 -7.01
C ALA A 176 -4.52 -22.69 -5.99
N ALA A 177 -5.36 -23.44 -5.26
CA ALA A 177 -5.03 -24.69 -4.60
C ALA A 177 -6.32 -25.29 -4.00
N ASP A 178 -7.03 -26.07 -4.80
CA ASP A 178 -7.50 -27.38 -4.33
C ASP A 178 -7.73 -28.26 -5.56
N VAL A 179 -6.70 -29.04 -5.88
CA VAL A 179 -6.78 -30.12 -6.84
C VAL A 179 -7.29 -31.31 -6.04
N SER A 180 -8.60 -31.56 -6.09
CA SER A 180 -9.14 -32.87 -5.76
C SER A 180 -9.75 -33.47 -7.00
N SER A 181 -8.98 -34.39 -7.57
CA SER A 181 -9.40 -35.33 -8.60
C SER A 181 -10.40 -36.32 -8.03
N SER A 182 -11.63 -36.33 -8.54
CA SER A 182 -12.51 -37.50 -8.50
C SER A 182 -13.33 -37.57 -9.79
N VAL A 183 -13.20 -38.73 -10.43
CA VAL A 183 -13.76 -39.12 -11.72
C VAL A 183 -15.28 -39.21 -11.75
N ALA A 184 -15.81 -39.00 -12.95
CA ALA A 184 -17.06 -39.52 -13.52
C ALA A 184 -18.39 -39.13 -12.86
N SER A 185 -19.22 -38.39 -13.60
CA SER A 185 -20.30 -39.01 -14.39
C SER A 185 -21.12 -37.92 -15.09
N THR A 186 -21.19 -38.01 -16.41
CA THR A 186 -22.21 -37.37 -17.23
C THR A 186 -23.59 -37.90 -16.82
N PRO A 187 -24.60 -37.04 -16.75
CA PRO A 187 -25.75 -37.30 -17.61
C PRO A 187 -26.28 -36.06 -18.31
N ALA A 188 -26.74 -36.31 -19.52
CA ALA A 188 -27.50 -35.40 -20.35
C ALA A 188 -28.88 -35.10 -19.74
N SER A 189 -29.36 -33.86 -19.85
CA SER A 189 -30.60 -33.55 -20.57
C SER A 189 -31.07 -32.09 -20.41
N ALA A 190 -31.66 -31.62 -21.50
CA ALA A 190 -32.68 -30.58 -21.61
C ALA A 190 -32.24 -29.12 -21.40
N SER A 191 -31.96 -28.43 -22.49
CA SER A 191 -32.29 -27.00 -22.63
C SER A 191 -33.27 -26.84 -23.78
N SER A 192 -34.50 -26.54 -23.39
CA SER A 192 -35.60 -26.12 -24.24
C SER A 192 -35.27 -24.77 -24.87
N THR A 193 -35.26 -24.75 -26.18
CA THR A 193 -35.83 -23.74 -27.08
C THR A 193 -36.26 -22.40 -26.45
N LEU A 194 -35.68 -21.28 -26.90
CA LEU A 194 -36.23 -20.47 -28.00
C LEU A 194 -35.37 -19.21 -28.21
N SER A 195 -34.77 -19.14 -29.39
CA SER A 195 -34.40 -17.89 -30.07
C SER A 195 -35.67 -17.13 -30.44
N MET A 196 -35.68 -15.80 -30.33
CA MET A 196 -35.95 -14.89 -31.45
C MET A 196 -35.70 -13.40 -31.08
N PRO A 197 -35.48 -12.53 -32.09
CA PRO A 197 -34.74 -11.27 -32.04
C PRO A 197 -35.68 -10.02 -32.06
N PRO A 198 -35.16 -8.77 -32.13
CA PRO A 198 -35.94 -7.53 -32.01
C PRO A 198 -36.58 -7.10 -33.36
N PRO A 199 -37.57 -6.18 -33.38
CA PRO A 199 -37.24 -4.80 -33.82
C PRO A 199 -38.13 -3.64 -33.30
N SER A 200 -37.46 -2.50 -33.06
CA SER A 200 -37.65 -1.16 -33.67
C SER A 200 -38.94 -0.30 -33.57
N GLN A 201 -38.67 1.00 -33.38
CA GLN A 201 -39.44 2.22 -33.72
C GLN A 201 -40.65 2.58 -32.82
N SER A 202 -40.99 3.83 -32.54
CA SER A 202 -40.43 5.18 -32.75
C SER A 202 -41.35 6.18 -32.02
N GLN A 203 -40.86 7.41 -31.78
CA GLN A 203 -41.58 8.69 -31.80
C GLN A 203 -41.35 9.63 -30.60
N SER A 204 -40.64 10.71 -30.92
CA SER A 204 -40.92 12.14 -30.65
C SER A 204 -41.56 12.58 -29.33
N GLY A 205 -40.89 13.54 -28.69
CA GLY A 205 -41.50 14.49 -27.74
C GLY A 205 -40.50 15.54 -27.30
N ALA A 206 -40.58 16.73 -27.89
CA ALA A 206 -39.83 17.93 -27.50
C ALA A 206 -40.41 18.59 -26.23
N LEU A 207 -39.75 19.67 -25.75
CA LEU A 207 -40.17 20.72 -24.77
C LEU A 207 -39.61 20.51 -23.34
N VAL A 208 -38.99 21.45 -22.60
CA VAL A 208 -38.54 22.86 -22.76
C VAL A 208 -37.42 23.08 -21.72
N ASN A 209 -36.33 23.76 -22.08
CA ASN A 209 -35.37 24.29 -21.10
C ASN A 209 -35.76 25.72 -20.73
N HIS A 210 -36.12 25.98 -19.48
CA HIS A 210 -36.22 27.33 -18.93
C HIS A 210 -34.92 27.68 -18.18
N VAL A 211 -34.03 28.42 -18.87
CA VAL A 211 -32.97 29.21 -18.24
C VAL A 211 -33.43 30.66 -18.24
N THR A 212 -33.69 31.23 -17.06
CA THR A 212 -33.86 32.68 -16.91
C THR A 212 -32.62 33.26 -16.24
N THR A 213 -31.88 34.05 -17.01
CA THR A 213 -30.91 35.01 -16.51
C THR A 213 -31.65 36.30 -16.13
N ARG A 214 -31.25 36.95 -15.03
CA ARG A 214 -31.47 38.39 -14.88
C ARG A 214 -30.30 39.05 -14.13
N ARG A 215 -29.57 39.88 -14.87
CA ARG A 215 -28.69 40.96 -14.39
C ARG A 215 -29.55 42.13 -13.89
N GLY A 216 -28.95 42.95 -13.02
CA GLY A 216 -29.36 44.34 -12.72
C GLY A 216 -29.29 44.60 -11.22
N ALA A 217 -28.17 45.07 -10.67
CA ALA A 217 -27.63 46.43 -10.70
C ALA A 217 -28.31 47.39 -9.70
N GLY A 218 -27.46 48.03 -8.87
CA GLY A 218 -27.72 49.36 -8.30
C GLY A 218 -27.84 49.42 -6.78
N GLY A 219 -26.94 50.18 -6.14
CA GLY A 219 -27.24 50.80 -4.85
C GLY A 219 -26.09 50.89 -3.84
N GLN A 220 -25.12 51.79 -4.08
CA GLN A 220 -24.53 52.62 -3.02
C GLN A 220 -25.09 54.04 -3.21
N PRO A 221 -25.33 54.85 -2.16
CA PRO A 221 -24.27 55.47 -1.33
C PRO A 221 -24.69 55.53 0.17
N ARG A 222 -23.93 56.01 1.17
CA ARG A 222 -22.81 56.94 1.35
C ARG A 222 -21.95 56.43 2.50
#